data_AF-A0A3D1TXC9-F1
#
_entry.id   AF-A0A3D1TXC9-F1
#
_cell.length_a   1.000
_cell.length_b   1.000
_cell.length_c   1.000
_cell.angle_alpha   90.00
_cell.angle_beta   90.00
_cell.angle_gamma   90.00
#
_symmetry.space_group_name_H-M   'P 1'
#
loop_
_entity.id
_entity.type
_entity.pdbx_description
1 polymer ?
#
loop_
_entity_poly.entity_id
_entity_poly.type
_entity_poly.pdbx_seq_one_letter_code
_entity_poly.pdbx_strand_id
1 'polypeptide(L)'
;MRRFAPRHLPVQARSMTILTIDCQPLTITDVVAVARHGTPVRLGDRSKLAMARSRDVVDRLVERKEVVYGITTGFGKFADRVIPAESLEKLQSNLILSHSVGVGDPLPPDVVRAMMV
;
A
#
# COMPACT_ATOMS: atom_id res chain seq x y z
N MET A 1 -19.64 37.13 42.87
CA MET A 1 -20.18 36.79 41.53
C MET A 1 -19.18 37.21 40.46
N ARG A 2 -18.38 36.28 39.91
CA ARG A 2 -17.54 36.54 38.72
C ARG A 2 -18.14 35.73 37.57
N ARG A 3 -18.68 36.42 36.56
CA ARG A 3 -19.28 35.83 35.36
C ARG A 3 -18.17 35.14 34.55
N PHE A 4 -18.29 33.83 34.34
CA PHE A 4 -17.53 33.09 33.33
C PHE A 4 -18.08 33.45 31.95
N ALA A 5 -17.33 34.21 31.17
CA ALA A 5 -17.62 34.39 29.75
C ALA A 5 -17.09 33.18 28.95
N PRO A 6 -17.85 32.61 28.01
CA PRO A 6 -17.36 31.55 27.15
C PRO A 6 -16.28 32.12 26.21
N ARG A 7 -15.04 31.62 26.34
CA ARG A 7 -13.97 31.88 25.39
C ARG A 7 -14.29 31.10 24.11
N HIS A 8 -14.84 31.80 23.11
CA HIS A 8 -14.81 31.31 21.74
C HIS A 8 -13.35 31.27 21.29
N LEU A 9 -12.75 30.08 21.37
CA LEU A 9 -11.49 29.79 20.70
C LEU A 9 -11.78 29.82 19.19
N PRO A 10 -10.96 30.53 18.39
CA PRO A 10 -11.12 30.52 16.94
C PRO A 10 -10.93 29.10 16.43
N VAL A 11 -11.87 28.62 15.61
CA VAL A 11 -11.71 27.40 14.81
C VAL A 11 -10.54 27.67 13.85
N GLN A 12 -9.36 27.17 14.19
CA GLN A 12 -8.19 27.25 13.32
C GLN A 12 -8.49 26.54 11.99
N ALA A 13 -8.28 27.25 10.88
CA ALA A 13 -8.31 26.67 9.55
C ALA A 13 -7.34 25.48 9.50
N ARG A 14 -7.86 24.29 9.20
CA ARG A 14 -7.05 23.07 9.12
C ARG A 14 -6.09 23.19 7.94
N SER A 15 -4.82 23.47 8.21
CA SER A 15 -3.74 23.26 7.26
C SER A 15 -3.78 21.80 6.83
N MET A 16 -4.01 21.51 5.54
CA MET A 16 -3.97 20.15 5.03
C MET A 16 -2.53 19.65 5.03
N THR A 17 -2.09 19.07 6.14
CA THR A 17 -0.78 18.43 6.25
C THR A 17 -0.77 17.16 5.41
N ILE A 18 0.06 17.12 4.36
CA ILE A 18 0.27 15.91 3.53
C ILE A 18 1.12 14.91 4.31
N LEU A 19 0.69 13.65 4.43
CA LEU A 19 1.51 12.57 4.99
C LEU A 19 2.56 12.15 3.97
N THR A 20 3.84 12.19 4.35
CA THR A 20 4.95 11.72 3.49
C THR A 20 5.48 10.38 4.00
N ILE A 21 5.39 9.32 3.18
CA ILE A 21 5.96 7.99 3.48
C ILE A 21 7.39 7.95 2.94
N ASP A 22 8.38 8.01 3.83
CA ASP A 22 9.80 8.12 3.47
C ASP A 22 10.73 7.22 4.30
N CYS A 23 10.44 5.92 4.30
CA CYS A 23 11.16 4.89 5.05
C CYS A 23 11.16 5.06 6.59
N GLN A 24 10.10 5.66 7.14
CA GLN A 24 9.87 5.74 8.58
C GLN A 24 8.62 4.93 8.96
N PRO A 25 8.54 4.37 10.18
CA PRO A 25 7.33 3.69 10.63
C PRO A 25 6.12 4.63 10.61
N LEU A 26 4.98 4.11 10.17
CA LEU A 26 3.70 4.80 10.33
C LEU A 26 3.15 4.59 11.74
N THR A 27 2.50 5.62 12.27
CA THR A 27 1.73 5.51 13.51
C THR A 27 0.27 5.19 13.22
N ILE A 28 -0.45 4.67 14.22
CA ILE A 28 -1.91 4.48 14.13
C ILE A 28 -2.60 5.82 13.80
N THR A 29 -2.09 6.92 14.33
CA THR A 29 -2.62 8.26 14.06
C THR A 29 -2.49 8.65 12.59
N ASP A 30 -1.37 8.29 11.93
CA ASP A 30 -1.17 8.54 10.50
C ASP A 30 -2.18 7.74 9.65
N VAL A 31 -2.37 6.46 9.98
CA VAL A 31 -3.34 5.60 9.30
C VAL A 31 -4.76 6.16 9.47
N VAL A 32 -5.14 6.57 10.68
CA VAL A 32 -6.46 7.21 10.94
C VAL A 32 -6.60 8.53 10.17
N ALA A 33 -5.55 9.34 10.10
CA ALA A 33 -5.55 10.60 9.36
C ALA A 33 -5.82 10.40 7.87
N VAL A 34 -5.27 9.36 7.25
CA VAL A 34 -5.55 9.01 5.85
C VAL A 34 -6.92 8.35 5.71
N ALA A 35 -7.18 7.32 6.50
CA ALA A 35 -8.38 6.50 6.40
C ALA A 35 -9.68 7.27 6.71
N ARG A 36 -9.71 8.11 7.75
CA ARG A 36 -10.94 8.77 8.22
C ARG A 36 -10.97 10.26 7.96
N HIS A 37 -9.82 10.89 7.78
CA HIS A 37 -9.74 12.35 7.57
C HIS A 37 -9.29 12.74 6.17
N GLY A 38 -9.03 11.78 5.28
CA GLY A 38 -8.73 12.03 3.87
C GLY A 38 -7.41 12.77 3.66
N THR A 39 -6.46 12.62 4.59
CA THR A 39 -5.13 13.22 4.48
C THR A 39 -4.44 12.74 3.20
N PRO A 40 -4.02 13.64 2.30
CA PRO A 40 -3.28 13.23 1.10
C PRO A 40 -1.95 12.57 1.47
N VAL A 41 -1.55 11.57 0.68
CA VAL A 41 -0.31 10.81 0.89
C VAL A 41 0.64 11.06 -0.27
N ARG A 42 1.93 11.17 0.02
CA ARG A 42 3.02 11.27 -0.97
C ARG A 42 4.17 10.33 -0.59
N LEU A 43 4.83 9.77 -1.59
CA LEU A 43 6.12 9.07 -1.40
C LEU A 43 7.27 10.07 -1.35
N GLY A 44 8.10 9.96 -0.31
CA GLY A 44 9.37 10.67 -0.25
C GLY A 44 10.44 10.04 -1.13
N ASP A 45 11.56 10.75 -1.31
CA ASP A 45 12.59 10.35 -2.27
C ASP A 45 13.40 9.12 -1.78
N ARG A 46 13.53 8.92 -0.46
CA ARG A 46 14.17 7.72 0.10
C ARG A 46 13.32 6.49 -0.17
N SER A 47 11.99 6.60 -0.02
CA SER A 47 11.05 5.53 -0.37
C SER A 47 11.15 5.16 -1.84
N LYS A 48 11.11 6.15 -2.74
CA LYS A 48 11.24 5.90 -4.19
C LYS A 48 12.55 5.21 -4.55
N LEU A 49 13.67 5.66 -3.97
CA LEU A 49 14.98 5.04 -4.17
C LEU A 49 15.01 3.59 -3.64
N ALA A 50 14.42 3.35 -2.47
CA ALA A 50 14.32 2.00 -1.92
C ALA A 50 13.46 1.07 -2.79
N MET A 51 12.34 1.57 -3.33
CA MET A 51 11.48 0.84 -4.26
C MET A 51 12.22 0.49 -5.55
N ALA A 52 12.96 1.43 -6.15
CA ALA A 52 13.77 1.18 -7.33
C ALA A 52 14.79 0.07 -7.09
N ARG A 53 15.55 0.15 -5.98
CA ARG A 53 16.53 -0.90 -5.63
C ARG A 53 15.88 -2.27 -5.42
N SER A 54 14.68 -2.31 -4.83
CA SER A 54 13.91 -3.55 -4.65
C SER A 54 13.47 -4.13 -5.99
N ARG A 55 12.99 -3.27 -6.92
CA ARG A 55 12.62 -3.66 -8.28
C ARG A 55 13.81 -4.25 -9.04
N ASP A 56 14.98 -3.63 -8.95
CA ASP A 56 16.20 -4.13 -9.60
C ASP A 56 16.56 -5.55 -9.12
N VAL A 57 16.26 -5.92 -7.87
CA VAL A 57 16.46 -7.29 -7.39
C VAL A 57 15.55 -8.25 -8.15
N VAL A 58 14.26 -7.93 -8.28
CA VAL A 58 13.30 -8.76 -9.01
C VAL A 58 13.70 -8.90 -10.48
N ASP A 59 14.13 -7.81 -11.13
CA ASP A 59 14.58 -7.85 -12.53
C ASP A 59 15.76 -8.80 -12.71
N ARG A 60 16.78 -8.72 -11.84
CA ARG A 60 17.93 -9.64 -11.88
C ARG A 60 17.53 -11.10 -11.67
N LEU A 61 16.58 -11.39 -10.77
CA LEU A 61 16.10 -12.76 -10.53
C LEU A 61 15.45 -13.34 -11.80
N VAL A 62 14.66 -12.53 -12.51
CA VAL A 62 14.01 -12.92 -13.77
C VAL A 62 15.05 -13.12 -14.88
N GLU A 63 15.98 -12.17 -15.06
CA GLU A 63 17.05 -12.25 -16.06
C GLU A 63 17.93 -13.50 -15.90
N ARG A 64 18.26 -13.82 -14.65
CA ARG A 64 19.07 -15.00 -14.29
C ARG A 64 18.29 -16.30 -14.29
N LYS A 65 16.98 -16.27 -14.54
CA LYS A 65 16.07 -17.42 -14.49
C LYS A 65 16.16 -18.17 -13.15
N GLU A 66 16.34 -17.42 -12.06
CA GLU A 66 16.35 -18.00 -10.72
C GLU A 66 14.95 -18.53 -10.36
N VAL A 67 14.87 -19.66 -9.66
CA VAL A 67 13.60 -20.29 -9.26
C VAL A 67 13.09 -19.62 -7.98
N VAL A 68 12.06 -18.77 -8.10
CA VAL A 68 11.55 -17.93 -7.00
C VAL A 68 10.04 -17.92 -6.99
N TYR A 69 9.46 -18.18 -5.82
CA TYR A 69 8.01 -18.29 -5.61
C TYR A 69 7.24 -17.07 -6.11
N GLY A 70 6.26 -17.31 -6.99
CA GLY A 70 5.37 -16.27 -7.51
C GLY A 70 6.05 -15.23 -8.40
N ILE A 71 7.35 -15.36 -8.65
CA ILE A 71 8.09 -14.52 -9.63
C ILE A 71 8.35 -15.36 -10.88
N THR A 72 8.99 -16.51 -10.73
CA THR A 72 9.31 -17.46 -11.82
C THR A 72 8.66 -18.82 -11.62
N THR A 73 7.86 -19.00 -10.57
CA THR A 73 7.05 -20.19 -10.35
C THR A 73 5.56 -19.87 -10.20
N GLY A 74 4.73 -20.91 -10.26
CA GLY A 74 3.30 -20.79 -9.95
C GLY A 74 3.02 -20.50 -8.47
N PHE A 75 1.73 -20.44 -8.13
CA PHE A 75 1.26 -20.14 -6.77
C PHE A 75 0.64 -21.37 -6.11
N GLY A 76 0.66 -21.41 -4.76
CA GLY A 76 0.03 -22.48 -3.98
C GLY A 76 0.51 -23.88 -4.39
N LYS A 77 -0.41 -24.74 -4.81
CA LYS A 77 -0.09 -26.12 -5.26
C LYS A 77 0.90 -26.16 -6.44
N PHE A 78 1.00 -25.09 -7.23
CA PHE A 78 1.91 -25.00 -8.38
C PHE A 78 3.22 -24.28 -8.07
N ALA A 79 3.56 -24.08 -6.79
CA ALA A 79 4.80 -23.44 -6.37
C ALA A 79 6.08 -24.14 -6.89
N ASP A 80 5.98 -25.44 -7.19
CA ASP A 80 7.04 -26.29 -7.75
C ASP A 80 7.16 -26.22 -9.28
N ARG A 81 6.26 -25.48 -9.95
CA ARG A 81 6.25 -25.33 -11.41
C ARG A 81 6.94 -24.05 -11.83
N VAL A 82 8.08 -24.19 -12.52
CA VAL A 82 8.77 -23.08 -13.18
C VAL A 82 7.95 -22.58 -14.36
N ILE A 83 7.84 -21.27 -14.50
CA ILE A 83 7.06 -20.58 -15.54
C ILE A 83 8.04 -19.91 -16.53
N PRO A 84 7.83 -20.07 -17.85
CA PRO A 84 8.62 -19.37 -18.85
C PRO A 84 8.53 -17.85 -18.72
N ALA A 85 9.61 -17.13 -19.05
CA ALA A 85 9.73 -15.69 -18.90
C ALA A 85 8.63 -14.92 -19.66
N GLU A 86 8.32 -15.37 -20.88
CA GLU A 86 7.27 -14.84 -21.76
C GLU A 86 5.85 -14.99 -21.20
N SER A 87 5.66 -15.88 -20.21
CA SER A 87 4.37 -16.12 -19.56
C SER A 87 4.23 -15.39 -18.22
N LEU A 88 5.27 -14.73 -17.71
CA LEU A 88 5.26 -14.13 -16.37
C LEU A 88 4.24 -12.99 -16.24
N GLU A 89 4.07 -12.16 -17.26
CA GLU A 89 3.06 -11.10 -17.25
C GLU A 89 1.65 -11.70 -17.10
N LYS A 90 1.34 -12.69 -17.94
CA LYS A 90 0.06 -13.42 -17.89
C LYS A 90 -0.15 -14.14 -16.56
N LEU A 91 0.91 -14.73 -15.99
CA LEU A 91 0.88 -15.35 -14.67
C LEU A 91 0.41 -14.35 -13.60
N GLN A 92 0.97 -13.14 -13.57
CA GLN A 92 0.60 -12.11 -12.59
C GLN A 92 -0.85 -11.61 -12.79
N SER A 93 -1.30 -11.41 -14.04
CA SER A 93 -2.71 -11.05 -14.29
C SER A 93 -3.67 -12.15 -13.85
N ASN A 94 -3.35 -13.41 -14.13
CA ASN A 94 -4.15 -14.56 -13.73
C ASN A 94 -4.22 -14.74 -12.21
N LEU A 95 -3.16 -14.37 -11.48
CA LEU A 95 -3.17 -14.39 -10.02
C LEU A 95 -4.30 -13.50 -9.47
N ILE A 96 -4.36 -12.25 -9.92
CA ILE A 96 -5.39 -11.30 -9.48
C ILE A 96 -6.79 -11.83 -9.83
N LEU A 97 -7.00 -12.29 -11.07
CA LEU A 97 -8.29 -12.80 -11.52
C LEU A 97 -8.75 -14.03 -10.71
N SER A 98 -7.85 -15.00 -10.49
CA SER A 98 -8.19 -16.24 -9.76
C SER A 98 -8.46 -16.03 -8.27
N HIS A 99 -7.93 -14.96 -7.68
CA HIS A 99 -8.10 -14.62 -6.26
C HIS A 99 -9.13 -13.52 -6.02
N SER A 100 -9.73 -12.96 -7.08
CA SER A 100 -10.83 -12.00 -6.99
C SER A 100 -12.15 -12.71 -6.70
N VAL A 101 -12.17 -13.45 -5.58
CA VAL A 101 -13.28 -14.33 -5.16
C VAL A 101 -13.94 -13.85 -3.86
N GLY A 102 -13.73 -12.59 -3.49
CA GLY A 102 -14.38 -11.97 -2.33
C GLY A 102 -15.90 -11.96 -2.50
N VAL A 103 -16.62 -12.30 -1.42
CA VAL A 103 -18.08 -12.36 -1.36
C VAL A 103 -18.61 -11.58 -0.16
N GLY A 104 -19.90 -11.26 -0.17
CA GLY A 104 -20.55 -10.44 0.86
C GLY A 104 -20.52 -8.95 0.53
N ASP A 105 -20.90 -8.13 1.51
CA ASP A 105 -20.96 -6.68 1.33
C ASP A 105 -19.55 -6.06 1.25
N PRO A 106 -19.36 -5.01 0.43
CA PRO A 106 -18.12 -4.26 0.41
C PRO A 106 -17.76 -3.69 1.78
N LEU A 107 -16.46 -3.71 2.12
CA LEU A 107 -15.97 -3.04 3.32
C LEU A 107 -16.21 -1.52 3.25
N PRO A 108 -16.45 -0.85 4.39
CA PRO A 108 -16.57 0.60 4.44
C PRO A 108 -15.33 1.31 3.88
N PRO A 109 -15.50 2.48 3.21
CA PRO A 109 -14.38 3.16 2.54
C PRO A 109 -13.19 3.51 3.42
N ASP A 110 -13.39 3.78 4.72
CA ASP A 110 -12.29 4.06 5.65
C ASP A 110 -11.47 2.81 5.97
N VAL A 111 -12.12 1.65 6.11
CA VAL A 111 -11.44 0.35 6.26
C VAL A 111 -10.61 0.03 5.01
N VAL A 112 -11.19 0.25 3.81
CA VAL A 112 -10.46 0.06 2.54
C VAL A 112 -9.26 1.01 2.44
N ARG A 113 -9.42 2.28 2.78
CA ARG A 113 -8.29 3.24 2.78
C ARG A 113 -7.21 2.86 3.80
N ALA A 114 -7.59 2.35 4.98
CA ALA A 114 -6.64 1.85 5.98
C ALA A 114 -5.85 0.63 5.48
N MET A 115 -6.46 -0.22 4.63
CA MET A 115 -5.78 -1.37 4.02
C MET A 115 -4.75 -0.95 2.96
N MET A 116 -4.96 0.19 2.30
CA MET A 116 -4.12 0.66 1.20
C MET A 116 -2.88 1.46 1.65
N VAL A 117 -2.84 1.95 2.90
CA VAL A 117 -1.82 2.90 3.39
C VAL A 117 -0.79 2.27 4.31
#